data_AF-A0A2G5URB6-F1
#
_entry.id   AF-A0A2G5URB6-F1
#
_cell.length_a   1.000
_cell.length_b   1.000
_cell.length_c   1.000
_cell.angle_alpha   90.00
_cell.angle_beta   90.00
_cell.angle_gamma   90.00
#
_symmetry.space_group_name_H-M   'P 1'
#
loop_
_entity.id
_entity.type
_entity.pdbx_description
1 polymer ?
#
loop_
_entity_poly.entity_id
_entity_poly.type
_entity_poly.pdbx_seq_one_letter_code
_entity_poly.pdbx_strand_id
1 'polypeptide(L)'
;MQPHGYTQMTFDPSWNQAAWNQSVAFAMTQSNVANTPGGVYPSYIFGHSESSSGSDESMNSRADPKMSPRYREKRIKNNEAAKKSRKVRKEREMNFAKENQELKQKNAETTELYQKAMTEVDKFREMLNTVVRENNELKMRLAALEHQNKHQQHNVLRDVTNDNHFNIESKYNPNYELKHLG
;
A
#
# COMPACT_ATOMS: atom_id res chain seq x y z
N MET A 1 -25.41 -34.13 -37.53
CA MET A 1 -24.25 -33.25 -37.25
C MET A 1 -24.70 -32.19 -36.27
N GLN A 2 -24.11 -32.13 -35.08
CA GLN A 2 -24.44 -31.10 -34.08
C GLN A 2 -23.47 -29.92 -34.23
N PRO A 3 -23.92 -28.66 -34.15
CA PRO A 3 -23.03 -27.51 -34.15
C PRO A 3 -22.40 -27.35 -32.76
N HIS A 4 -21.07 -27.20 -32.71
CA HIS A 4 -20.35 -26.84 -31.49
C HIS A 4 -20.53 -25.34 -31.22
N GLY A 5 -21.17 -25.01 -30.09
CA GLY A 5 -21.25 -23.66 -29.56
C GLY A 5 -19.94 -23.27 -28.86
N TYR A 6 -19.45 -22.06 -29.13
CA TYR A 6 -18.35 -21.46 -28.37
C TYR A 6 -18.87 -20.87 -27.06
N THR A 7 -18.13 -21.06 -25.97
CA THR A 7 -18.43 -20.49 -24.65
C THR A 7 -18.28 -18.97 -24.69
N GLN A 8 -19.37 -18.25 -24.41
CA GLN A 8 -19.37 -16.79 -24.30
C GLN A 8 -18.70 -16.39 -22.96
N MET A 9 -17.52 -15.78 -23.00
CA MET A 9 -16.88 -15.26 -21.79
C MET A 9 -17.54 -13.92 -21.40
N THR A 10 -18.29 -13.93 -20.30
CA THR A 10 -18.83 -12.71 -19.67
C THR A 10 -17.71 -11.96 -18.95
N PHE A 11 -17.52 -10.68 -19.30
CA PHE A 11 -16.56 -9.79 -18.64
C PHE A 11 -17.08 -9.36 -17.25
N ASP A 12 -16.24 -9.52 -16.22
CA ASP A 12 -16.53 -9.08 -14.85
C ASP A 12 -16.40 -7.53 -14.75
N PRO A 13 -17.45 -6.79 -14.34
CA PRO A 13 -17.44 -5.33 -14.30
C PRO A 13 -16.64 -4.73 -13.12
N SER A 14 -16.17 -5.52 -12.16
CA SER A 14 -15.55 -5.03 -10.93
C SER A 14 -14.22 -4.29 -11.13
N TRP A 15 -13.57 -4.46 -12.29
CA TRP A 15 -12.32 -3.77 -12.63
C TRP A 15 -12.47 -2.28 -12.93
N ASN A 16 -13.65 -1.83 -13.37
CA ASN A 16 -13.81 -0.46 -13.85
C ASN A 16 -13.87 0.58 -12.73
N GLN A 17 -14.24 0.21 -11.50
CA GLN A 17 -14.47 1.21 -10.46
C GLN A 17 -13.18 1.63 -9.72
N ALA A 18 -12.15 0.77 -9.70
CA ALA A 18 -10.87 1.09 -9.06
C ALA A 18 -9.94 1.95 -9.95
N ALA A 19 -10.10 1.88 -11.27
CA ALA A 19 -9.24 2.58 -12.22
C ALA A 19 -9.48 4.10 -12.27
N TRP A 20 -10.74 4.54 -12.10
CA TRP A 20 -11.10 5.95 -12.24
C TRP A 20 -10.73 6.83 -11.03
N ASN A 21 -10.65 6.26 -9.83
CA ASN A 21 -10.33 7.05 -8.63
C ASN A 21 -8.81 7.24 -8.44
N GLN A 22 -7.96 6.38 -9.01
CA GLN A 22 -6.51 6.54 -8.95
C GLN A 22 -5.95 7.45 -10.07
N SER A 23 -6.66 7.59 -11.19
CA SER A 23 -6.20 8.41 -12.33
C SER A 23 -6.23 9.92 -12.07
N VAL A 24 -7.07 10.39 -11.13
CA VAL A 24 -7.17 11.83 -10.84
C VAL A 24 -6.04 12.31 -9.92
N ALA A 25 -5.52 11.43 -9.05
CA ALA A 25 -4.47 11.79 -8.09
C ALA A 25 -3.05 11.86 -8.71
N PHE A 26 -2.82 11.23 -9.86
CA PHE A 26 -1.50 11.19 -10.51
C PHE A 26 -1.32 12.27 -11.60
N ALA A 27 -2.37 13.02 -11.93
CA ALA A 27 -2.36 13.96 -13.05
C ALA A 27 -1.73 15.33 -12.75
N MET A 28 -1.34 15.63 -11.50
CA MET A 28 -0.82 16.96 -11.12
C MET A 28 0.70 17.05 -10.99
N THR A 29 1.45 15.99 -11.25
CA THR A 29 2.91 16.02 -11.10
C THR A 29 3.62 15.43 -12.32
N GLN A 30 4.29 16.34 -13.03
CA GLN A 30 5.38 16.14 -13.98
C GLN A 30 5.02 16.06 -15.48
N SER A 31 5.20 17.24 -16.09
CA SER A 31 5.64 17.43 -17.46
C SER A 31 6.84 16.53 -17.79
N ASN A 32 6.60 15.42 -18.49
CA ASN A 32 7.54 14.80 -19.41
C ASN A 32 6.78 13.85 -20.35
N VAL A 33 6.36 14.40 -21.49
CA VAL A 33 5.57 13.71 -22.50
C VAL A 33 6.50 12.91 -23.41
N ALA A 34 7.05 11.81 -22.92
CA ALA A 34 7.78 10.85 -23.74
C ALA A 34 7.91 9.50 -23.02
N ASN A 35 6.80 8.78 -22.87
CA ASN A 35 6.68 7.31 -22.75
C ASN A 35 5.48 6.95 -21.86
N THR A 36 4.29 6.92 -22.45
CA THR A 36 3.12 6.28 -21.84
C THR A 36 2.50 5.28 -22.83
N PRO A 37 2.34 4.00 -22.46
CA PRO A 37 1.65 3.03 -23.29
C PRO A 37 0.15 3.22 -23.11
N GLY A 38 -0.45 4.03 -23.99
CA GLY A 38 -1.88 4.37 -23.96
C GLY A 38 -2.22 5.71 -24.62
N GLY A 39 -1.38 6.18 -25.55
CA GLY A 39 -1.50 7.50 -26.17
C GLY A 39 -2.79 7.66 -26.97
N VAL A 40 -3.63 8.59 -26.50
CA VAL A 40 -4.66 9.28 -27.28
C VAL A 40 -4.03 9.79 -28.58
N TYR A 41 -4.68 9.52 -29.71
CA TYR A 41 -4.23 9.85 -31.07
C TYR A 41 -3.65 11.27 -31.17
N PRO A 42 -2.42 11.45 -31.68
CA PRO A 42 -1.98 12.77 -32.11
C PRO A 42 -2.76 13.14 -33.37
N SER A 43 -3.52 14.23 -33.26
CA SER A 43 -4.13 14.93 -34.40
C SER A 43 -3.09 15.11 -35.51
N TYR A 44 -3.34 14.50 -36.67
CA TYR A 44 -2.55 14.70 -37.88
C TYR A 44 -2.68 16.16 -38.33
N ILE A 45 -1.73 17.01 -37.96
CA ILE A 45 -1.50 18.26 -38.69
C ILE A 45 -0.75 17.86 -39.96
N PHE A 46 -1.49 17.78 -41.06
CA PHE A 46 -0.99 17.54 -42.41
C PHE A 46 -0.20 18.78 -42.87
N GLY A 47 1.05 18.91 -42.42
CA GLY A 47 2.00 19.87 -42.96
C GLY A 47 2.53 19.36 -44.29
N HIS A 48 2.00 19.87 -45.39
CA HIS A 48 2.55 19.63 -46.74
C HIS A 48 4.04 19.98 -46.75
N SER A 49 4.90 18.98 -46.85
CA SER A 49 6.31 19.19 -47.15
C SER A 49 6.44 19.47 -48.64
N GLU A 50 6.98 20.63 -48.99
CA GLU A 50 7.30 21.00 -50.37
C GLU A 50 8.18 19.92 -51.00
N SER A 51 7.64 19.26 -52.02
CA SER A 51 8.32 18.25 -52.81
C SER A 51 9.33 18.93 -53.75
N SER A 52 10.57 19.11 -53.29
CA SER A 52 11.70 19.39 -54.18
C SER A 52 12.43 18.09 -54.50
N SER A 53 12.01 17.42 -55.57
CA SER A 53 12.75 16.33 -56.18
C SER A 53 12.66 16.40 -57.70
N GLY A 54 13.24 17.45 -58.26
CA GLY A 54 13.66 17.43 -59.65
C GLY A 54 15.05 16.82 -59.73
N SER A 55 15.15 15.52 -59.98
CA SER A 55 16.39 14.96 -60.55
C SER A 55 16.11 14.56 -61.99
N ASP A 56 16.56 15.42 -62.89
CA ASP A 56 16.78 15.13 -64.31
C ASP A 56 17.73 13.92 -64.42
N GLU A 57 17.16 12.73 -64.66
CA GLU A 57 17.92 11.57 -65.13
C GLU A 57 17.70 11.43 -66.65
N SER A 58 18.48 12.25 -67.35
CA SER A 58 18.79 12.19 -68.78
C SER A 58 19.02 10.76 -69.30
N MET A 59 18.15 10.37 -70.24
CA MET A 59 18.40 9.56 -71.45
C MET A 59 19.36 8.37 -71.32
N ASN A 60 18.93 7.27 -70.69
CA ASN A 60 19.49 5.94 -71.00
C ASN A 60 18.47 4.81 -70.73
N SER A 61 17.37 4.80 -71.49
CA SER A 61 16.24 3.89 -71.37
C SER A 61 16.50 2.47 -71.93
N ARG A 62 17.69 1.90 -71.68
CA ARG A 62 18.02 0.53 -72.13
C ARG A 62 18.77 -0.34 -71.11
N ALA A 63 19.18 0.22 -69.97
CA ALA A 63 19.78 -0.56 -68.88
C ALA A 63 18.71 -0.83 -67.80
N ASP A 64 18.61 -2.08 -67.32
CA ASP A 64 17.76 -2.42 -66.18
C ASP A 64 18.12 -1.50 -64.99
N PRO A 65 17.18 -0.68 -64.49
CA PRO A 65 17.43 0.23 -63.37
C PRO A 65 18.03 -0.47 -62.14
N LYS A 66 17.82 -1.78 -62.00
CA LYS A 66 18.38 -2.60 -60.91
C LYS A 66 19.89 -2.86 -61.03
N MET A 67 20.45 -2.72 -62.24
CA MET A 67 21.88 -2.89 -62.50
C MET A 67 22.67 -1.59 -62.39
N SER A 68 21.99 -0.45 -62.19
CA SER A 68 22.66 0.83 -61.94
C SER A 68 23.47 0.76 -60.64
N PRO A 69 24.74 1.20 -60.64
CA PRO A 69 25.56 1.28 -59.42
C PRO A 69 24.86 2.07 -58.30
N ARG A 70 24.17 3.16 -58.66
CA ARG A 70 23.39 4.00 -57.73
C ARG A 70 22.25 3.22 -57.06
N TYR A 71 21.57 2.35 -57.82
CA TYR A 71 20.52 1.48 -57.27
C TYR A 71 21.11 0.46 -56.30
N ARG A 72 22.24 -0.18 -56.67
CA ARG A 72 22.90 -1.17 -55.83
C ARG A 72 23.34 -0.58 -54.49
N GLU A 73 23.94 0.60 -54.48
CA GLU A 73 24.32 1.31 -53.25
C GLU A 73 23.11 1.63 -52.37
N LYS A 74 22.01 2.13 -52.97
CA LYS A 74 20.77 2.41 -52.24
C LYS A 74 20.19 1.15 -51.59
N ARG A 75 20.21 0.01 -52.30
CA ARG A 75 19.75 -1.28 -51.76
C ARG A 75 20.64 -1.80 -50.64
N ILE A 76 21.96 -1.68 -50.76
CA ILE A 76 22.90 -2.06 -49.70
C ILE A 76 22.63 -1.24 -48.43
N LYS A 77 22.59 0.10 -48.54
CA LYS A 77 22.30 0.99 -47.39
C LYS A 77 20.96 0.68 -46.74
N ASN A 78 19.91 0.43 -47.55
CA ASN A 78 18.59 0.08 -47.02
C ASN A 78 18.57 -1.29 -46.31
N ASN A 79 19.25 -2.29 -46.87
CA ASN A 79 19.37 -3.61 -46.25
C ASN A 79 20.14 -3.55 -44.93
N GLU A 80 21.22 -2.76 -44.86
CA GLU A 80 21.95 -2.52 -43.62
C GLU A 80 21.11 -1.81 -42.57
N ALA A 81 20.36 -0.77 -42.97
CA ALA A 81 19.43 -0.07 -42.08
C ALA A 81 18.32 -1.00 -41.57
N ALA A 82 17.77 -1.86 -42.43
CA ALA A 82 16.77 -2.86 -42.04
C ALA A 82 17.35 -3.90 -41.06
N LYS A 83 18.59 -4.36 -41.29
CA LYS A 83 19.29 -5.26 -40.36
C LYS A 83 19.50 -4.63 -38.99
N LYS A 84 19.95 -3.36 -38.95
CA LYS A 84 20.09 -2.58 -37.72
C LYS A 84 18.74 -2.41 -37.01
N SER A 85 17.70 -2.04 -37.75
CA SER A 85 16.34 -1.86 -37.22
C SER A 85 15.79 -3.14 -36.58
N ARG A 86 15.93 -4.28 -37.25
CA ARG A 86 15.52 -5.59 -36.71
C ARG A 86 16.29 -5.95 -35.44
N LYS A 87 17.60 -5.70 -35.40
CA LYS A 87 18.43 -5.94 -34.22
C LYS A 87 17.95 -5.12 -33.02
N VAL A 88 17.75 -3.81 -33.21
CA VAL A 88 17.27 -2.90 -32.15
C VAL A 88 15.88 -3.29 -31.66
N ARG A 89 14.99 -3.73 -32.56
CA ARG A 89 13.67 -4.24 -32.16
C ARG A 89 13.80 -5.48 -31.27
N LYS A 90 14.60 -6.47 -31.68
CA LYS A 90 14.81 -7.70 -30.92
C LYS A 90 15.45 -7.43 -29.55
N GLU A 91 16.41 -6.50 -29.47
CA GLU A 91 17.01 -6.07 -28.21
C GLU A 91 16.00 -5.41 -27.28
N ARG A 92 15.14 -4.52 -27.80
CA ARG A 92 14.06 -3.92 -27.01
C ARG A 92 13.07 -4.96 -26.48
N GLU A 93 12.62 -5.88 -27.33
CA GLU A 93 11.71 -6.96 -26.93
C GLU A 93 12.33 -7.85 -25.84
N MET A 94 13.62 -8.18 -25.96
CA MET A 94 14.35 -8.95 -24.94
C MET A 94 14.49 -8.18 -23.63
N ASN A 95 14.82 -6.88 -23.70
CA ASN A 95 14.95 -6.03 -22.52
C ASN A 95 13.62 -5.89 -21.79
N PHE A 96 12.51 -5.70 -22.51
CA PHE A 96 11.18 -5.66 -21.90
C PHE A 96 10.80 -6.98 -21.23
N ALA A 97 11.13 -8.12 -21.85
CA ALA A 97 10.89 -9.42 -21.23
C ALA A 97 11.69 -9.59 -19.93
N LYS A 98 12.96 -9.19 -19.94
CA LYS A 98 13.84 -9.22 -18.77
C LYS A 98 13.34 -8.28 -17.66
N GLU A 99 13.02 -7.04 -17.99
CA GLU A 99 12.51 -6.05 -17.04
C GLU A 99 11.19 -6.52 -16.41
N ASN A 100 10.28 -7.08 -17.20
CA ASN A 100 9.02 -7.61 -16.68
C ASN A 100 9.25 -8.78 -15.72
N GLN A 101 10.23 -9.64 -16.01
CA GLN A 101 10.62 -10.71 -15.08
C GLN A 101 11.19 -10.16 -13.76
N GLU A 102 12.09 -9.17 -13.83
CA GLU A 102 12.65 -8.51 -12.65
C GLU A 102 11.56 -7.82 -11.82
N LEU A 103 10.61 -7.13 -12.46
CA LEU A 103 9.48 -6.49 -11.79
C LEU A 103 8.57 -7.50 -11.10
N LYS A 104 8.30 -8.65 -11.74
CA LYS A 104 7.53 -9.74 -11.11
C LYS A 104 8.22 -10.27 -9.86
N GLN A 105 9.53 -10.46 -9.92
CA GLN A 105 10.31 -10.92 -8.78
C GLN A 105 10.30 -9.90 -7.64
N LYS A 106 10.59 -8.62 -7.93
CA LYS A 106 10.53 -7.55 -6.92
C LYS A 106 9.15 -7.42 -6.29
N ASN A 107 8.09 -7.57 -7.08
CA ASN A 107 6.72 -7.50 -6.57
C ASN A 107 6.42 -8.68 -5.63
N ALA A 108 6.86 -9.89 -5.98
CA ALA A 108 6.74 -11.05 -5.11
C ALA A 108 7.50 -10.86 -3.78
N GLU A 109 8.76 -10.42 -3.83
CA GLU A 109 9.57 -10.12 -2.64
C GLU A 109 8.91 -9.03 -1.77
N THR A 110 8.42 -7.96 -2.40
CA THR A 110 7.73 -6.87 -1.69
C THR A 110 6.44 -7.36 -1.03
N THR A 111 5.68 -8.21 -1.72
CA THR A 111 4.44 -8.80 -1.17
C THR A 111 4.74 -9.69 0.03
N GLU A 112 5.81 -10.48 -0.02
CA GLU A 112 6.23 -11.32 1.11
C GLU A 112 6.65 -10.47 2.32
N LEU A 113 7.43 -9.40 2.10
CA LEU A 113 7.83 -8.48 3.16
C LEU A 113 6.62 -7.77 3.78
N TYR A 114 5.67 -7.34 2.95
CA TYR A 114 4.42 -6.74 3.43
C TYR A 114 3.61 -7.71 4.29
N GLN A 115 3.48 -8.97 3.87
CA GLN A 115 2.80 -10.00 4.66
C GLN A 115 3.51 -10.22 6.00
N LYS A 116 4.84 -10.32 6.02
CA LYS A 116 5.61 -10.44 7.27
C LYS A 116 5.37 -9.26 8.20
N ALA A 117 5.47 -8.03 7.69
CA ALA A 117 5.22 -6.82 8.48
C ALA A 117 3.80 -6.79 9.05
N MET A 118 2.78 -7.19 8.27
CA MET A 118 1.41 -7.30 8.76
C MET A 118 1.29 -8.30 9.91
N THR A 119 1.90 -9.49 9.78
CA THR A 119 1.88 -10.48 10.87
C THR A 119 2.57 -9.99 12.14
N GLU A 120 3.63 -9.19 12.01
CA GLU A 120 4.30 -8.58 13.16
C GLU A 120 3.43 -7.52 13.82
N VAL A 121 2.76 -6.66 13.04
CA VAL A 121 1.81 -5.68 13.57
C VAL A 121 0.67 -6.35 14.33
N ASP A 122 0.13 -7.46 13.81
CA ASP A 122 -0.93 -8.20 14.50
C ASP A 122 -0.44 -8.79 15.82
N LYS A 123 0.77 -9.36 15.86
CA LYS A 123 1.40 -9.82 17.10
C LYS A 123 1.61 -8.68 18.10
N PHE A 124 2.06 -7.52 17.64
CA PHE A 124 2.22 -6.35 18.51
C PHE A 124 0.88 -5.88 19.08
N ARG A 125 -0.20 -5.91 18.28
CA ARG A 125 -1.56 -5.60 18.76
C ARG A 125 -2.02 -6.58 19.83
N GLU A 126 -1.81 -7.87 19.65
CA GLU A 126 -2.15 -8.89 20.66
C GLU A 126 -1.38 -8.67 21.97
N MET A 127 -0.08 -8.39 21.90
CA MET A 127 0.74 -8.08 23.07
C MET A 127 0.25 -6.81 23.77
N LEU A 128 -0.04 -5.74 23.03
CA LEU A 128 -0.57 -4.49 23.58
C LEU A 128 -1.92 -4.71 24.28
N ASN A 129 -2.83 -5.48 23.67
CA ASN A 129 -4.11 -5.79 24.28
C ASN A 129 -3.95 -6.56 25.60
N THR A 130 -2.99 -7.48 25.65
CA THR A 130 -2.65 -8.23 26.87
C THR A 130 -2.16 -7.28 27.97
N VAL A 131 -1.21 -6.39 27.66
CA VAL A 131 -0.68 -5.40 28.60
C VAL A 131 -1.77 -4.45 29.08
N VAL A 132 -2.64 -3.97 28.19
CA VAL A 132 -3.76 -3.08 28.54
C VAL A 132 -4.73 -3.78 29.49
N ARG A 133 -5.05 -5.05 29.23
CA ARG A 133 -5.91 -5.86 30.11
C ARG A 133 -5.30 -6.01 31.50
N GLU A 134 -4.03 -6.42 31.57
CA GLU A 134 -3.30 -6.56 32.84
C GLU A 134 -3.24 -5.24 33.62
N ASN A 135 -3.01 -4.13 32.93
CA ASN A 135 -3.00 -2.80 33.53
C ASN A 135 -4.37 -2.43 34.13
N ASN A 136 -5.47 -2.75 33.42
CA ASN A 136 -6.83 -2.52 33.92
C ASN A 136 -7.14 -3.41 35.14
N GLU A 137 -6.71 -4.68 35.13
CA GLU A 137 -6.85 -5.57 36.29
C GLU A 137 -6.10 -5.03 37.51
N LEU A 138 -4.87 -4.56 37.32
CA LEU A 138 -4.08 -3.95 38.40
C LEU A 138 -4.74 -2.68 38.94
N LYS A 139 -5.26 -1.81 38.09
CA LYS A 139 -6.02 -0.62 38.50
C LYS A 139 -7.24 -0.98 39.33
N MET A 140 -8.00 -1.99 38.92
CA MET A 140 -9.16 -2.47 39.68
C MET A 140 -8.77 -3.03 41.04
N ARG A 141 -7.68 -3.83 41.11
CA ARG A 141 -7.16 -4.34 42.38
C ARG A 141 -6.69 -3.23 43.30
N LEU A 142 -5.99 -2.22 42.76
CA LEU A 142 -5.50 -1.08 43.53
C LEU A 142 -6.67 -0.26 44.09
N ALA A 143 -7.69 0.02 43.28
CA ALA A 143 -8.92 0.67 43.74
C ALA A 143 -9.64 -0.14 44.84
N ALA A 144 -9.72 -1.47 44.71
CA ALA A 144 -10.32 -2.32 45.72
C ALA A 144 -9.57 -2.27 47.07
N LEU A 145 -8.23 -2.29 47.03
CA LEU A 145 -7.38 -2.16 48.22
C LEU A 145 -7.54 -0.78 48.88
N GLU A 146 -7.61 0.30 48.10
CA GLU A 146 -7.86 1.64 48.64
C GLU A 146 -9.22 1.73 49.35
N HIS A 147 -10.27 1.13 48.76
CA HIS A 147 -11.59 1.06 49.39
C HIS A 147 -11.57 0.24 50.70
N GLN A 148 -10.89 -0.90 50.70
CA GLN A 148 -10.77 -1.75 51.89
C GLN A 148 -9.99 -1.03 53.01
N ASN A 149 -8.90 -0.33 52.67
CA ASN A 149 -8.12 0.42 53.65
C ASN A 149 -8.93 1.57 54.28
N LYS A 150 -9.70 2.31 53.47
CA LYS A 150 -10.63 3.34 54.00
C LYS A 150 -11.65 2.76 54.99
N HIS A 151 -12.20 1.59 54.69
CA HIS A 151 -13.14 0.91 55.59
C HIS A 151 -12.46 0.40 56.86
N GLN A 152 -11.25 -0.14 56.76
CA GLN A 152 -10.47 -0.56 57.93
C GLN A 152 -10.10 0.62 58.83
N GLN A 153 -9.62 1.74 58.27
CA GLN A 153 -9.32 2.94 59.06
C GLN A 153 -10.57 3.50 59.75
N HIS A 154 -11.71 3.53 59.06
CA HIS A 154 -12.97 3.97 59.65
C HIS A 154 -13.40 3.05 60.80
N ASN A 155 -13.24 1.74 60.66
CA ASN A 155 -13.57 0.79 61.72
C ASN A 155 -12.63 0.92 62.93
N VAL A 156 -11.32 1.09 62.72
CA VAL A 156 -10.37 1.31 63.82
C VAL A 156 -10.68 2.60 64.58
N LEU A 157 -10.98 3.70 63.87
CA LEU A 157 -11.41 4.95 64.51
C LEU A 157 -12.73 4.78 65.27
N ARG A 158 -13.70 4.06 64.70
CA ARG A 158 -14.98 3.78 65.35
C ARG A 158 -14.78 2.94 66.61
N ASP A 159 -13.95 1.91 66.56
CA ASP A 159 -13.67 1.02 67.68
C ASP A 159 -12.94 1.76 68.81
N VAL A 160 -11.92 2.56 68.48
CA VAL A 160 -11.24 3.44 69.46
C VAL A 160 -12.17 4.48 70.06
N THR A 161 -13.09 5.03 69.26
CA THR A 161 -14.08 6.02 69.74
C THR A 161 -15.11 5.36 70.67
N ASN A 162 -15.58 4.16 70.32
CA ASN A 162 -16.51 3.38 71.15
C ASN A 162 -15.85 2.93 72.47
N ASP A 163 -14.62 2.43 72.41
CA ASP A 163 -13.86 2.01 73.60
C ASP A 163 -13.60 3.19 74.55
N ASN A 164 -13.32 4.37 74.01
CA ASN A 164 -13.20 5.60 74.80
C ASN A 164 -14.55 6.03 75.41
N HIS A 165 -15.66 5.88 74.68
CA HIS A 165 -16.99 6.24 75.20
C HIS A 165 -17.39 5.36 76.40
N PHE A 166 -17.14 4.04 76.33
CA PHE A 166 -17.36 3.11 77.45
C PHE A 166 -16.49 3.45 78.67
N ASN A 167 -15.26 3.90 78.45
CA ASN A 167 -14.32 4.23 79.52
C ASN A 167 -14.63 5.58 80.21
N ILE A 168 -15.32 6.49 79.51
CA ILE A 168 -15.76 7.79 80.06
C ILE A 168 -17.06 7.62 80.86
N GLU A 169 -18.03 6.84 80.38
CA GLU A 169 -19.28 6.58 81.10
C GLU A 169 -19.05 5.85 82.44
N SER A 170 -18.04 4.98 82.52
CA SER A 170 -17.67 4.32 83.78
C SER A 170 -17.08 5.29 84.83
N LYS A 171 -16.45 6.40 84.42
CA LYS A 171 -15.84 7.38 85.34
C LYS A 171 -16.81 8.44 85.82
N TYR A 172 -17.92 8.63 85.10
CA TYR A 172 -18.99 9.58 85.43
C TYR A 172 -20.29 8.89 85.85
N ASN A 173 -20.21 7.67 86.37
CA ASN A 173 -21.36 7.04 87.04
C ASN A 173 -21.45 7.56 88.49
N PRO A 174 -22.42 8.42 88.83
CA PRO A 174 -22.55 8.98 90.18
C PRO A 174 -22.84 7.94 91.27
N ASN A 175 -23.05 6.66 90.91
CA ASN A 175 -23.26 5.56 91.85
C ASN A 175 -21.99 4.78 92.21
N TYR A 176 -20.81 5.14 91.67
CA TYR A 176 -19.57 4.38 91.95
C TYR A 176 -18.99 4.66 93.35
N GLU A 177 -19.26 5.83 93.94
CA GLU A 177 -18.81 6.16 95.31
C GLU A 177 -19.75 5.64 96.42
N LEU A 178 -20.95 5.16 96.09
CA LEU A 178 -21.94 4.70 97.08
C LEU A 178 -21.79 3.23 97.51
N LYS A 179 -20.80 2.50 96.98
CA LYS A 179 -20.55 1.09 97.33
C LYS A 179 -19.34 0.84 98.23
N HIS A 180 -18.63 1.89 98.66
CA HIS A 180 -17.45 1.76 99.52
C HIS A 180 -17.55 2.49 100.88
N LEU A 181 -18.75 2.95 101.23
CA LEU A 181 -19.09 3.45 102.57
C LEU A 181 -20.35 2.72 103.06
N GLY A 182 -20.15 1.58 103.70
CA GLY A 182 -21.20 0.73 104.27
C GLY A 182 -20.65 -0.58 104.76
#